data_AF-A0A1Q4XJD6-F1
#
_entry.id   AF-A0A1Q4XJD6-F1
#
_cell.length_a   1.000
_cell.length_b   1.000
_cell.length_c   1.000
_cell.angle_alpha   90.00
_cell.angle_beta   90.00
_cell.angle_gamma   90.00
#
_symmetry.space_group_name_H-M   'P 1'
#
loop_
_entity.id
_entity.type
_entity.pdbx_description
1 polymer ?
#
loop_
_entity_poly.entity_id
_entity_poly.type
_entity_poly.pdbx_seq_one_letter_code
_entity_poly.pdbx_strand_id
1 'polypeptide(L)'
;MEALAFFAEELLEPDEERTVASHIDTCATCAATLDELTGVGDVLAAAPAPEMPRDVADLLDRRIAEAVRERNAEGPAEAGADPDGEDAAGGVPVAGSASGGAAPSGATVVPLSRRRRRGPGFMPRLMMVAAAAVVIGGGGAAVFNGVLSPDPASDEAGVAAPLQEDGAGEAAPDTAQTYTPQVVRSGTVYTEASLTEQAALTLDRSPVGGAPSSEDAEPMAPVETAPVGVQECTAFLGEELGRGFTLVDDASYGDGGSRAWVLFAPLGERYEVYVVDPRCAQGGDTARSVLAQETVQAP
;
A
#
# COMPACT_ATOMS: atom_id res chain seq x y z
N MET A 1 -18.26 8.97 14.02
CA MET A 1 -18.16 7.50 14.18
C MET A 1 -16.75 7.08 14.57
N GLU A 2 -15.70 7.68 14.03
CA GLU A 2 -14.29 7.33 14.33
C GLU A 2 -13.93 7.33 15.83
N ALA A 3 -14.40 8.32 16.60
CA ALA A 3 -14.12 8.39 18.04
C ALA A 3 -14.65 7.20 18.85
N LEU A 4 -15.76 6.57 18.44
CA LEU A 4 -16.29 5.38 19.13
C LEU A 4 -15.44 4.13 18.82
N ALA A 5 -14.93 4.01 17.60
CA ALA A 5 -14.02 2.92 17.24
C ALA A 5 -12.69 3.05 18.00
N PHE A 6 -12.13 4.26 18.11
CA PHE A 6 -10.92 4.48 18.91
C PHE A 6 -11.14 4.27 20.41
N PHE A 7 -12.33 4.59 20.92
CA PHE A 7 -12.69 4.26 22.29
C PHE A 7 -12.77 2.74 22.51
N ALA A 8 -13.38 2.00 21.58
CA ALA A 8 -13.50 0.53 21.67
C ALA A 8 -12.14 -0.20 21.64
N GLU A 9 -11.16 0.34 20.90
CA GLU A 9 -9.81 -0.22 20.79
C GLU A 9 -8.81 0.36 21.84
N GLU A 10 -9.30 1.13 22.82
CA GLU A 10 -8.47 1.78 23.86
C GLU A 10 -7.35 2.69 23.29
N LEU A 11 -7.60 3.34 22.16
CA LEU A 11 -6.61 4.18 21.44
C LEU A 11 -6.72 5.68 21.73
N LEU A 12 -7.71 6.11 22.52
CA LEU A 12 -7.91 7.52 22.85
C LEU A 12 -6.93 8.02 23.91
N GLU A 13 -6.65 9.32 23.88
CA GLU A 13 -5.93 9.97 24.98
C GLU A 13 -6.80 9.97 26.26
N PRO A 14 -6.21 9.89 27.47
CA PRO A 14 -6.98 9.72 28.70
C PRO A 14 -8.03 10.82 28.98
N ASP A 15 -7.81 12.03 28.47
CA ASP A 15 -8.75 13.16 28.61
C ASP A 15 -9.92 13.07 27.61
N GLU A 16 -9.65 12.58 26.40
CA GLU A 16 -10.66 12.32 25.38
C GLU A 16 -11.52 11.12 25.76
N GLU A 17 -10.91 10.05 26.25
CA GLU A 17 -11.58 8.85 26.75
C GLU A 17 -12.63 9.20 27.82
N ARG A 18 -12.26 10.01 28.82
CA ARG A 18 -13.19 10.47 29.87
C ARG A 18 -14.35 11.29 29.31
N THR A 19 -14.08 12.09 28.27
CA THR A 19 -15.10 12.92 27.62
C THR A 19 -16.09 12.05 26.84
N VAL A 20 -15.58 11.07 26.09
CA VAL A 20 -16.38 10.12 25.30
C VAL A 20 -17.18 9.20 26.22
N ALA A 21 -16.58 8.68 27.30
CA ALA A 21 -17.29 7.86 28.29
C ALA A 21 -18.47 8.60 28.92
N SER A 22 -18.27 9.86 29.35
CA SER A 22 -19.34 10.72 29.88
C SER A 22 -20.46 10.96 28.86
N HIS A 23 -20.12 11.08 27.58
CA HIS A 23 -21.12 11.21 26.52
C HIS A 23 -21.92 9.90 26.33
N ILE A 24 -21.25 8.76 26.30
CA ILE A 24 -21.87 7.44 26.13
C ILE A 24 -22.87 7.16 27.26
N ASP A 25 -22.52 7.51 28.50
CA ASP A 25 -23.40 7.37 29.68
C ASP A 25 -24.72 8.15 29.54
N THR A 26 -24.74 9.20 28.72
CA THR A 26 -25.92 10.07 28.54
C THR A 26 -26.62 9.88 27.19
N CYS A 27 -26.02 9.16 26.25
CA CYS A 27 -26.51 8.99 24.89
C CYS A 27 -26.76 7.51 24.57
N ALA A 28 -28.01 7.07 24.72
CA ALA A 28 -28.42 5.68 24.49
C ALA A 28 -28.07 5.14 23.09
N THR A 29 -28.11 6.00 22.07
CA THR A 29 -27.71 5.62 20.70
C THR A 29 -26.23 5.29 20.61
N CYS A 30 -25.36 6.11 21.22
CA CYS A 30 -23.92 5.87 21.22
C CYS A 30 -23.56 4.62 22.03
N ALA A 31 -24.25 4.37 23.15
CA ALA A 31 -24.09 3.14 23.92
C ALA A 31 -24.48 1.90 23.10
N ALA A 32 -25.63 1.93 22.41
CA ALA A 32 -26.05 0.82 21.55
C ALA A 32 -25.06 0.56 20.40
N THR A 33 -24.55 1.61 19.75
CA THR A 33 -23.52 1.45 18.70
C THR A 33 -22.22 0.88 19.25
N LEU A 34 -21.81 1.26 20.47
CA LEU A 34 -20.62 0.68 21.09
C LEU A 34 -20.82 -0.82 21.38
N ASP A 35 -21.99 -1.22 21.91
CA ASP A 35 -22.33 -2.62 22.17
C ASP A 35 -22.33 -3.48 20.88
N GLU A 36 -22.80 -2.91 19.77
CA GLU A 36 -22.74 -3.59 18.46
C GLU A 36 -21.30 -3.83 17.99
N LEU A 37 -20.40 -2.85 18.18
CA LEU A 37 -18.99 -2.97 17.78
C LEU A 37 -18.24 -3.99 18.64
N THR A 38 -18.40 -3.92 19.97
CA THR A 38 -17.74 -4.88 20.90
C THR A 38 -18.28 -6.29 20.72
N GLY A 39 -19.58 -6.42 20.41
CA GLY A 39 -20.21 -7.71 20.12
C GLY A 39 -19.61 -8.44 18.92
N VAL A 40 -19.17 -7.73 17.87
CA VAL A 40 -18.48 -8.36 16.73
C VAL A 40 -17.12 -8.91 17.16
N GLY A 41 -16.38 -8.16 17.99
CA GLY A 41 -15.10 -8.61 18.55
C GLY A 41 -15.25 -9.90 19.35
N ASP A 42 -16.27 -9.98 20.21
CA ASP A 42 -16.56 -11.18 21.01
C ASP A 42 -16.90 -12.40 20.14
N VAL A 43 -17.68 -12.21 19.07
CA VAL A 43 -18.00 -13.29 18.12
C VAL A 43 -16.76 -13.79 17.40
N LEU A 44 -15.87 -12.89 16.98
CA LEU A 44 -14.62 -13.25 16.32
C LEU A 44 -13.65 -13.94 17.31
N ALA A 45 -13.59 -13.48 18.55
CA ALA A 45 -12.77 -14.09 19.60
C ALA A 45 -13.27 -15.47 20.02
N ALA A 46 -14.58 -15.72 19.91
CA ALA A 46 -15.18 -17.03 20.17
C ALA A 46 -14.89 -18.06 19.06
N ALA A 47 -14.46 -17.62 17.87
CA ALA A 47 -14.10 -18.52 16.79
C ALA A 47 -12.83 -19.31 17.16
N PRO A 48 -12.84 -20.65 17.09
CA PRO A 48 -11.65 -21.43 17.39
C PRO A 48 -10.54 -21.12 16.38
N ALA A 49 -9.34 -20.82 16.89
CA ALA A 49 -8.18 -20.60 16.05
C ALA A 49 -7.87 -21.87 15.24
N PRO A 50 -7.57 -21.75 13.93
CA PRO A 50 -7.14 -22.89 13.14
C PRO A 50 -5.81 -23.44 13.68
N GLU A 51 -5.65 -24.77 13.65
CA GLU A 51 -4.39 -25.39 14.05
C GLU A 51 -3.25 -24.94 13.13
N MET A 52 -2.11 -24.59 13.73
CA MET A 52 -0.92 -24.21 12.98
C MET A 52 -0.38 -25.45 12.24
N PRO A 53 -0.12 -25.36 10.92
CA PRO A 53 0.54 -26.42 10.18
C PRO A 53 1.91 -26.77 10.79
N ARG A 54 2.18 -28.06 10.96
CA ARG A 54 3.37 -28.54 11.69
C ARG A 54 4.69 -28.15 11.01
N ASP A 55 4.70 -28.12 9.68
CA ASP A 55 5.83 -27.69 8.88
C ASP A 55 6.21 -26.22 9.11
N VAL A 56 5.21 -25.35 9.29
CA VAL A 56 5.41 -23.94 9.63
C VAL A 56 5.98 -23.82 11.05
N ALA A 57 5.44 -24.57 12.01
CA ALA A 57 5.96 -24.60 13.38
C ALA A 57 7.43 -25.07 13.41
N ASP A 58 7.75 -26.17 12.72
CA ASP A 58 9.11 -26.72 12.62
C ASP A 58 10.08 -25.74 11.94
N LEU A 59 9.60 -24.97 10.96
CA LEU A 59 10.39 -23.93 10.31
C LEU A 59 10.70 -22.78 11.27
N LEU A 60 9.71 -22.30 12.03
CA LEU A 60 9.87 -21.25 13.03
C LEU A 60 10.86 -21.68 14.12
N ASP A 61 10.72 -22.89 14.65
CA ASP A 61 11.62 -23.45 15.65
C ASP A 61 13.06 -23.53 15.13
N ARG A 62 13.24 -23.96 13.88
CA ARG A 62 14.56 -24.00 13.23
C ARG A 62 15.17 -22.61 13.08
N ARG A 63 14.38 -21.61 12.66
CA ARG A 63 14.83 -20.21 12.51
C ARG A 63 15.18 -19.58 13.85
N ILE A 64 14.40 -19.85 14.89
CA ILE A 64 14.69 -19.38 16.25
C ILE A 64 15.98 -20.02 16.76
N ALA A 65 16.16 -21.33 16.57
CA ALA A 65 17.38 -22.03 16.99
C ALA A 65 18.63 -21.55 16.23
N GLU A 66 18.51 -21.24 14.93
CA GLU A 66 19.56 -20.61 14.14
C GLU A 66 19.91 -19.21 14.68
N ALA A 67 18.92 -18.32 14.85
CA ALA A 67 19.13 -16.98 15.38
C ALA A 67 19.74 -16.97 16.80
N VAL A 68 19.38 -17.93 17.65
CA VAL A 68 20.00 -18.08 18.98
C VAL A 68 21.47 -18.50 18.86
N ARG A 69 21.81 -19.41 17.93
CA ARG A 69 23.20 -19.82 17.69
C ARG A 69 24.04 -18.67 17.15
N GLU A 70 23.51 -17.88 16.23
CA GLU A 70 24.17 -16.68 15.71
C GLU A 70 24.47 -15.68 16.84
N ARG A 71 23.47 -15.34 17.66
CA ARG A 71 23.67 -14.44 18.83
C ARG A 71 24.69 -14.98 19.84
N ASN A 72 24.73 -16.29 20.05
CA ASN A 72 25.69 -16.92 20.96
C ASN A 72 27.10 -17.00 20.36
N ALA A 73 27.22 -17.10 19.03
CA ALA A 73 28.51 -17.05 18.33
C ALA A 73 29.05 -15.61 18.25
N GLU A 74 28.15 -14.62 18.24
CA GLU A 74 28.48 -13.18 18.17
C GLU A 74 28.65 -12.49 19.54
N GLY A 75 28.64 -13.20 20.68
CA GLY A 75 28.84 -12.58 22.00
C GLY A 75 29.73 -13.38 22.97
N PRO A 76 30.52 -12.74 23.88
CA PRO A 76 31.16 -11.42 23.83
C PRO A 76 32.68 -11.56 23.59
N ALA A 77 33.20 -11.01 22.49
CA ALA A 77 34.65 -10.93 22.26
C ALA A 77 35.33 -9.69 22.88
N GLU A 78 34.61 -8.85 23.64
CA GLU A 78 35.20 -7.70 24.35
C GLU A 78 34.61 -7.56 25.77
N ALA A 79 35.02 -8.44 26.68
CA ALA A 79 34.97 -8.20 28.12
C ALA A 79 36.11 -8.95 28.82
N GLY A 80 37.34 -8.69 28.40
CA GLY A 80 38.50 -9.33 29.02
C GLY A 80 39.84 -9.01 28.37
N ALA A 81 40.28 -7.76 28.44
CA ALA A 81 41.71 -7.41 28.45
C ALA A 81 41.90 -5.92 28.82
N ASP A 82 41.81 -5.61 30.11
CA ASP A 82 42.69 -4.59 30.71
C ASP A 82 43.28 -5.22 31.97
N PRO A 83 44.52 -5.75 31.93
CA PRO A 83 45.34 -5.90 33.12
C PRO A 83 46.06 -4.57 33.40
N ASP A 84 46.26 -4.29 34.68
CA ASP A 84 47.09 -3.22 35.24
C ASP A 84 46.39 -1.90 35.57
N GLY A 85 45.95 -1.83 36.84
CA GLY A 85 45.48 -0.64 37.52
C GLY A 85 45.32 -0.89 39.03
N GLU A 86 46.40 -1.29 39.69
CA GLU A 86 46.54 -1.21 41.15
C GLU A 86 46.33 0.26 41.60
N ASP A 87 45.29 0.54 42.39
CA ASP A 87 45.43 0.98 43.78
C ASP A 87 44.10 1.41 44.45
N ALA A 88 44.05 1.11 45.76
CA ALA A 88 43.26 1.75 46.82
C ALA A 88 41.77 1.39 47.07
N ALA A 89 41.61 0.40 47.97
CA ALA A 89 40.98 0.50 49.30
C ALA A 89 39.48 0.84 49.50
N GLY A 90 38.81 -0.04 50.27
CA GLY A 90 37.61 0.23 51.09
C GLY A 90 36.47 -0.76 50.80
N GLY A 91 36.33 -1.88 51.54
CA GLY A 91 35.46 -1.99 52.73
C GLY A 91 33.98 -1.82 52.34
N VAL A 92 33.06 -2.80 52.49
CA VAL A 92 32.56 -3.44 53.73
C VAL A 92 31.76 -4.71 53.34
N PRO A 93 31.70 -5.78 54.16
CA PRO A 93 30.88 -6.97 53.88
C PRO A 93 29.53 -6.90 54.61
N VAL A 94 28.44 -7.38 53.98
CA VAL A 94 27.21 -7.76 54.70
C VAL A 94 26.68 -9.09 54.18
N ALA A 95 26.84 -10.08 55.06
CA ALA A 95 26.02 -11.25 55.38
C ALA A 95 25.02 -11.80 54.35
N GLY A 96 25.14 -13.11 54.09
CA GLY A 96 24.07 -13.93 53.53
C GLY A 96 23.04 -14.40 54.55
N SER A 97 21.88 -14.82 54.06
CA SER A 97 21.13 -15.98 54.57
C SER A 97 20.03 -16.41 53.60
N ALA A 98 19.79 -17.72 53.61
CA ALA A 98 19.00 -18.55 52.70
C ALA A 98 17.48 -18.28 52.68
N SER A 99 16.82 -18.64 51.58
CA SER A 99 15.82 -19.73 51.53
C SER A 99 15.20 -19.89 50.14
N GLY A 100 14.87 -21.14 49.80
CA GLY A 100 14.39 -21.57 48.50
C GLY A 100 12.96 -21.17 48.14
N GLY A 101 12.69 -21.31 46.84
CA GLY A 101 11.40 -21.11 46.21
C GLY A 101 11.62 -21.02 44.70
N ALA A 102 11.70 -22.17 44.04
CA ALA A 102 11.82 -22.25 42.59
C ALA A 102 10.52 -21.75 41.93
N ALA A 103 10.57 -20.54 41.40
CA ALA A 103 9.65 -20.02 40.40
C ALA A 103 10.39 -19.94 39.05
N PRO A 104 9.74 -20.23 37.91
CA PRO A 104 10.40 -20.19 36.62
C PRO A 104 10.91 -18.77 36.36
N SER A 105 12.19 -18.70 36.01
CA SER A 105 12.94 -17.48 35.78
C SER A 105 12.19 -16.56 34.82
N GLY A 106 11.72 -15.43 35.35
CA GLY A 106 11.27 -14.31 34.54
C GLY A 106 12.40 -13.92 33.59
N ALA A 107 12.11 -13.93 32.29
CA ALA A 107 13.04 -13.46 31.28
C ALA A 107 13.43 -12.02 31.63
N THR A 108 14.73 -11.79 31.83
CA THR A 108 15.29 -10.48 32.07
C THR A 108 15.12 -9.65 30.79
N VAL A 109 14.05 -8.87 30.73
CA VAL A 109 13.82 -7.93 29.62
C VAL A 109 14.80 -6.78 29.77
N VAL A 110 15.81 -6.75 28.90
CA VAL A 110 16.70 -5.59 28.77
C VAL A 110 15.95 -4.53 27.96
N PRO A 111 15.74 -3.31 28.47
CA PRO A 111 15.14 -2.25 27.69
C PRO A 111 16.07 -1.90 26.52
N LEU A 112 15.56 -2.00 25.28
CA LEU A 112 16.22 -1.48 24.08
C LEU A 112 16.35 0.04 24.24
N SER A 113 17.52 0.49 24.66
CA SER A 113 17.86 1.91 24.64
C SER A 113 17.86 2.39 23.20
N ARG A 114 16.88 3.22 22.84
CA ARG A 114 16.78 3.87 21.53
C ARG A 114 18.02 4.74 21.32
N ARG A 115 19.02 4.18 20.63
CA ARG A 115 20.21 4.90 20.20
C ARG A 115 19.82 5.89 19.11
N ARG A 116 19.51 7.13 19.50
CA ARG A 116 19.44 8.29 18.60
C ARG A 116 20.77 8.41 17.85
N ARG A 117 20.82 7.88 16.62
CA ARG A 117 21.92 8.17 15.69
C ARG A 117 21.71 9.56 15.12
N ARG A 118 22.29 10.55 15.80
CA ARG A 118 22.63 11.84 15.22
C ARG A 118 24.03 11.69 14.64
N GLY A 119 24.14 11.63 13.32
CA GLY A 119 25.40 11.54 12.59
C GLY A 119 25.28 12.28 11.26
N PRO A 120 26.14 13.27 10.96
CA PRO A 120 26.02 14.17 9.82
C PRO A 120 26.69 13.60 8.56
N GLY A 121 26.13 13.93 7.40
CA GLY A 121 26.85 14.10 6.13
C GLY A 121 27.54 12.87 5.54
N PHE A 122 26.88 12.20 4.60
CA PHE A 122 27.57 11.55 3.49
C PHE A 122 26.61 11.42 2.29
N MET A 123 26.83 12.23 1.24
CA MET A 123 26.19 12.05 -0.06
C MET A 123 26.86 10.90 -0.80
N PRO A 124 26.11 9.93 -1.36
CA PRO A 124 26.58 9.16 -2.48
C PRO A 124 26.06 9.79 -3.78
N ARG A 125 26.98 10.38 -4.56
CA ARG A 125 26.77 10.61 -5.99
C ARG A 125 26.76 9.26 -6.68
N LEU A 126 25.62 8.87 -7.25
CA LEU A 126 25.57 7.76 -8.21
C LEU A 126 25.26 8.31 -9.60
N MET A 127 26.17 7.97 -10.50
CA MET A 127 26.23 8.34 -11.90
C MET A 127 25.16 7.62 -12.72
N MET A 128 24.50 8.41 -13.55
CA MET A 128 23.59 8.04 -14.62
C MET A 128 24.35 7.31 -15.74
N VAL A 129 23.85 6.16 -16.20
CA VAL A 129 24.19 5.60 -17.52
C VAL A 129 22.89 5.16 -18.18
N ALA A 130 22.52 5.88 -19.23
CA ALA A 130 21.41 5.54 -20.12
C ALA A 130 21.89 4.57 -21.19
N ALA A 131 21.15 3.47 -21.40
CA ALA A 131 21.26 2.63 -22.58
C ALA A 131 19.85 2.53 -23.19
N ALA A 132 19.64 3.24 -24.29
CA ALA A 132 18.45 3.14 -25.11
C ALA A 132 18.52 1.85 -25.93
N ALA A 133 17.54 0.96 -25.74
CA ALA A 133 17.27 -0.14 -26.65
C ALA A 133 15.90 0.11 -27.29
N VAL A 134 15.92 0.59 -28.54
CA VAL A 134 14.75 0.73 -29.40
C VAL A 134 14.37 -0.66 -29.89
N VAL A 135 13.20 -1.16 -29.49
CA VAL A 135 12.56 -2.32 -30.14
C VAL A 135 11.38 -1.80 -30.94
N ILE A 136 11.60 -1.70 -32.25
CA ILE A 136 10.54 -1.56 -33.25
C ILE A 136 9.93 -2.95 -33.44
N GLY A 137 8.76 -3.18 -32.85
CA GLY A 137 7.97 -4.40 -33.02
C GLY A 137 6.61 -4.04 -33.60
N GLY A 138 6.53 -3.96 -34.93
CA GLY A 138 5.29 -3.74 -35.66
C GLY A 138 4.52 -5.04 -35.93
N GLY A 139 3.19 -4.96 -35.85
CA GLY A 139 2.25 -5.58 -36.79
C GLY A 139 1.87 -7.05 -36.60
N GLY A 140 0.55 -7.31 -36.58
CA GLY A 140 0.01 -8.59 -37.04
C GLY A 140 -1.29 -9.03 -36.38
N ALA A 141 -2.43 -8.61 -36.92
CA ALA A 141 -3.72 -9.25 -36.65
C ALA A 141 -3.78 -10.60 -37.40
N ALA A 142 -4.07 -11.68 -36.68
CA ALA A 142 -4.42 -12.97 -37.28
C ALA A 142 -5.78 -13.42 -36.75
N VAL A 143 -6.76 -13.46 -37.64
CA VAL A 143 -8.07 -14.08 -37.44
C VAL A 143 -7.93 -15.53 -37.87
N PHE A 144 -8.11 -16.49 -36.96
CA PHE A 144 -8.26 -17.90 -37.34
C PHE A 144 -9.49 -18.52 -36.68
N ASN A 145 -10.28 -19.13 -37.54
CA ASN A 145 -11.51 -19.86 -37.30
C ASN A 145 -11.25 -21.32 -37.75
N GLY A 146 -11.61 -22.32 -36.95
CA GLY A 146 -11.49 -23.74 -37.31
C GLY A 146 -11.70 -24.62 -36.07
N VAL A 147 -12.89 -25.19 -35.84
CA VAL A 147 -13.47 -26.42 -36.44
C VAL A 147 -12.91 -27.71 -35.84
N LEU A 148 -13.83 -28.45 -35.23
CA LEU A 148 -13.75 -29.70 -34.46
C LEU A 148 -13.24 -30.93 -35.26
N SER A 149 -12.53 -31.84 -34.58
CA SER A 149 -12.79 -33.30 -34.58
C SER A 149 -12.01 -34.02 -33.46
N PRO A 150 -12.55 -35.11 -32.85
CA PRO A 150 -11.98 -35.79 -31.67
C PRO A 150 -11.34 -37.17 -31.95
N ASP A 151 -10.64 -37.67 -30.91
CA ASP A 151 -10.30 -39.07 -30.53
C ASP A 151 -9.06 -39.79 -31.17
N PRO A 152 -8.51 -40.86 -30.55
CA PRO A 152 -7.96 -40.99 -29.17
C PRO A 152 -6.63 -41.80 -29.09
N ALA A 153 -6.08 -41.90 -27.87
CA ALA A 153 -5.15 -42.92 -27.35
C ALA A 153 -3.67 -42.93 -27.80
N SER A 154 -2.75 -42.78 -26.85
CA SER A 154 -1.82 -43.84 -26.39
C SER A 154 -0.87 -43.29 -25.31
N ASP A 155 -0.70 -44.08 -24.24
CA ASP A 155 0.25 -43.92 -23.15
C ASP A 155 1.69 -43.68 -23.62
N GLU A 156 2.46 -42.88 -22.87
CA GLU A 156 3.71 -43.32 -22.22
C GLU A 156 4.31 -42.22 -21.32
N ALA A 157 4.62 -42.59 -20.08
CA ALA A 157 5.33 -41.79 -19.10
C ALA A 157 6.83 -41.76 -19.39
N GLY A 158 7.45 -40.57 -19.37
CA GLY A 158 8.92 -40.49 -19.49
C GLY A 158 9.49 -39.08 -19.50
N VAL A 159 9.94 -38.63 -18.32
CA VAL A 159 11.06 -37.70 -18.07
C VAL A 159 10.93 -36.27 -18.59
N ALA A 160 10.85 -35.35 -17.63
CA ALA A 160 10.91 -33.90 -17.81
C ALA A 160 12.16 -33.45 -18.58
N ALA A 161 11.94 -32.88 -19.76
CA ALA A 161 12.74 -31.81 -20.34
C ALA A 161 11.83 -30.59 -20.46
N PRO A 162 12.30 -29.35 -20.21
CA PRO A 162 11.49 -28.17 -20.46
C PRO A 162 11.40 -27.98 -21.98
N LEU A 163 10.41 -28.62 -22.59
CA LEU A 163 9.91 -28.22 -23.89
C LEU A 163 9.12 -26.93 -23.69
N GLN A 164 9.48 -25.93 -24.49
CA GLN A 164 8.63 -24.81 -24.82
C GLN A 164 7.30 -25.37 -25.33
N GLU A 165 6.29 -25.34 -24.46
CA GLU A 165 4.91 -25.57 -24.83
C GLU A 165 4.37 -24.25 -25.38
N ASP A 166 4.19 -24.23 -26.70
CA ASP A 166 3.10 -23.54 -27.38
C ASP A 166 1.77 -24.08 -26.82
N GLY A 167 1.47 -23.68 -25.59
CA GLY A 167 0.19 -23.91 -24.93
C GLY A 167 -0.72 -22.74 -25.26
N ALA A 168 -1.77 -23.01 -26.03
CA ALA A 168 -2.93 -22.15 -26.13
C ALA A 168 -3.40 -21.80 -24.71
N GLY A 169 -3.10 -20.57 -24.30
CA GLY A 169 -3.48 -20.04 -23.00
C GLY A 169 -4.99 -19.97 -22.93
N GLU A 170 -5.58 -20.98 -22.30
CA GLU A 170 -6.81 -20.80 -21.54
C GLU A 170 -6.59 -19.55 -20.68
N ALA A 171 -7.36 -18.48 -20.94
CA ALA A 171 -7.27 -17.22 -20.22
C ALA A 171 -7.61 -17.50 -18.75
N ALA A 172 -6.59 -17.82 -17.95
CA ALA A 172 -6.66 -17.74 -16.52
C ALA A 172 -7.24 -16.35 -16.17
N PRO A 173 -8.23 -16.26 -15.28
CA PRO A 173 -8.83 -14.99 -14.93
C PRO A 173 -7.69 -14.06 -14.51
N ASP A 174 -7.58 -12.95 -15.23
CA ASP A 174 -6.57 -11.92 -15.07
C ASP A 174 -6.41 -11.66 -13.58
N THR A 175 -5.30 -12.13 -13.02
CA THR A 175 -5.06 -12.17 -11.59
C THR A 175 -4.95 -10.73 -11.12
N ALA A 176 -6.07 -10.17 -10.65
CA ALA A 176 -6.23 -8.89 -9.94
C ALA A 176 -5.04 -7.94 -10.14
N GLN A 177 -4.79 -7.52 -11.39
CA GLN A 177 -3.84 -6.45 -11.65
C GLN A 177 -4.41 -5.23 -10.94
N THR A 178 -3.80 -4.83 -9.83
CA THR A 178 -4.22 -3.67 -9.06
C THR A 178 -4.11 -2.47 -9.98
N TYR A 179 -5.26 -2.05 -10.50
CA TYR A 179 -5.34 -1.00 -11.48
C TYR A 179 -5.07 0.33 -10.77
N THR A 180 -3.83 0.81 -10.86
CA THR A 180 -3.43 2.10 -10.31
C THR A 180 -3.46 3.14 -11.42
N PRO A 181 -4.25 4.22 -11.27
CA PRO A 181 -4.24 5.30 -12.24
C PRO A 181 -2.85 5.95 -12.30
N GLN A 182 -2.43 6.35 -13.50
CA GLN A 182 -1.24 7.18 -13.63
C GLN A 182 -1.54 8.60 -13.16
N VAL A 183 -0.64 9.17 -12.37
CA VAL A 183 -0.79 10.54 -11.88
C VAL A 183 0.17 11.46 -12.63
N VAL A 184 -0.35 12.54 -13.20
CA VAL A 184 0.42 13.61 -13.86
C VAL A 184 0.14 14.95 -13.18
N ARG A 185 0.94 15.97 -13.52
CA ARG A 185 0.74 17.34 -13.08
C ARG A 185 0.88 18.28 -14.27
N SER A 186 -0.24 18.64 -14.89
CA SER A 186 -0.26 19.54 -16.04
C SER A 186 -0.03 21.00 -15.66
N GLY A 187 -0.39 21.39 -14.44
CA GLY A 187 -0.43 22.80 -14.02
C GLY A 187 -1.58 23.58 -14.67
N THR A 188 -2.50 22.91 -15.37
CA THR A 188 -3.66 23.51 -16.02
C THR A 188 -4.62 24.07 -14.97
N VAL A 189 -5.15 25.26 -15.22
CA VAL A 189 -6.30 25.80 -14.48
C VAL A 189 -7.54 25.50 -15.30
N TYR A 190 -8.21 24.40 -14.98
CA TYR A 190 -9.41 23.98 -15.66
C TYR A 190 -10.55 24.95 -15.38
N THR A 191 -11.39 25.20 -16.38
CA THR A 191 -12.62 25.99 -16.20
C THR A 191 -13.77 25.28 -16.89
N GLU A 192 -14.98 25.44 -16.38
CA GLU A 192 -16.18 24.83 -16.98
C GLU A 192 -16.30 25.14 -18.48
N ALA A 193 -16.02 26.39 -18.87
CA ALA A 193 -16.16 26.86 -20.25
C ALA A 193 -15.12 26.30 -21.23
N SER A 194 -14.04 25.68 -20.75
CA SER A 194 -12.95 25.14 -21.60
C SER A 194 -12.50 23.74 -21.18
N LEU A 195 -13.31 23.05 -20.35
CA LEU A 195 -12.97 21.75 -19.80
C LEU A 195 -12.74 20.73 -20.91
N THR A 196 -13.54 20.78 -21.98
CA THR A 196 -13.40 19.89 -23.15
C THR A 196 -12.03 20.03 -23.81
N GLU A 197 -11.65 21.24 -24.22
CA GLU A 197 -10.39 21.50 -24.91
C GLU A 197 -9.18 21.25 -24.00
N GLN A 198 -9.27 21.65 -22.74
CA GLN A 198 -8.20 21.46 -21.76
C GLN A 198 -7.96 19.99 -21.45
N ALA A 199 -9.03 19.21 -21.26
CA ALA A 199 -8.92 17.78 -21.00
C ALA A 199 -8.38 17.00 -22.21
N ALA A 200 -8.78 17.37 -23.43
CA ALA A 200 -8.22 16.80 -24.66
C ALA A 200 -6.72 17.08 -24.78
N LEU A 201 -6.28 18.31 -24.49
CA LEU A 201 -4.85 18.67 -24.49
C LEU A 201 -4.05 17.90 -23.44
N THR A 202 -4.63 17.69 -22.26
CA THR A 202 -4.01 16.88 -21.19
C THR A 202 -3.87 15.42 -21.62
N LEU A 203 -4.89 14.84 -22.27
CA LEU A 203 -4.83 13.48 -22.80
C LEU A 203 -3.75 13.32 -23.87
N ASP A 204 -3.66 14.26 -24.83
CA ASP A 204 -2.65 14.24 -25.92
C ASP A 204 -1.22 14.25 -25.38
N ARG A 205 -1.00 14.94 -24.25
CA ARG A 205 0.31 15.00 -23.58
C ARG A 205 0.54 13.86 -22.58
N SER A 206 -0.48 13.08 -22.26
CA SER A 206 -0.40 12.05 -21.24
C SER A 206 0.19 10.74 -21.78
N PRO A 207 0.83 9.93 -20.93
CA PRO A 207 1.32 8.61 -21.33
C PRO A 207 0.19 7.61 -21.67
N VAL A 208 -1.06 7.89 -21.29
CA VAL A 208 -2.22 7.02 -21.59
C VAL A 208 -2.90 7.37 -22.91
N GLY A 209 -2.66 8.56 -23.46
CA GLY A 209 -3.25 9.04 -24.72
C GLY A 209 -2.63 8.44 -25.98
N GLY A 210 -1.56 7.64 -25.86
CA GLY A 210 -0.83 7.14 -27.01
C GLY A 210 0.24 8.13 -27.50
N ALA A 211 0.60 8.06 -28.79
CA ALA A 211 1.57 8.98 -29.36
C ALA A 211 0.92 10.37 -29.51
N PRO A 212 1.61 11.45 -29.12
CA PRO A 212 1.05 12.79 -29.23
C PRO A 212 0.70 13.11 -30.69
N SER A 213 -0.48 13.70 -30.88
CA SER A 213 -1.00 14.10 -32.21
C SER A 213 -0.24 15.28 -32.79
N SER A 214 0.44 16.05 -31.93
CA SER A 214 1.21 17.23 -32.28
C SER A 214 2.70 17.03 -32.01
N GLU A 215 3.53 17.28 -33.04
CA GLU A 215 4.99 17.14 -32.95
C GLU A 215 5.62 18.13 -31.95
N ASP A 216 4.91 19.19 -31.59
CA ASP A 216 5.34 20.25 -30.66
C ASP A 216 4.91 20.01 -29.20
N ALA A 217 4.11 18.98 -28.91
CA ALA A 217 3.67 18.70 -27.54
C ALA A 217 4.72 17.86 -26.79
N GLU A 218 5.40 18.49 -25.83
CA GLU A 218 6.22 17.73 -24.88
C GLU A 218 5.34 16.81 -24.02
N PRO A 219 5.65 15.50 -23.94
CA PRO A 219 4.89 14.56 -23.13
C PRO A 219 5.07 14.86 -21.64
N MET A 220 4.00 14.70 -20.88
CA MET A 220 4.03 14.79 -19.42
C MET A 220 4.64 13.51 -18.83
N ALA A 221 5.59 13.70 -17.92
CA ALA A 221 6.10 12.59 -17.13
C ALA A 221 5.11 12.25 -16.00
N PRO A 222 4.89 10.95 -15.70
CA PRO A 222 4.16 10.55 -14.52
C PRO A 222 4.90 11.03 -13.25
N VAL A 223 4.13 11.38 -12.23
CA VAL A 223 4.68 11.75 -10.92
C VAL A 223 5.08 10.48 -10.17
N GLU A 224 6.32 10.42 -9.68
CA GLU A 224 6.84 9.24 -8.95
C GLU A 224 6.08 8.94 -7.65
N THR A 225 5.51 9.98 -7.03
CA THR A 225 4.74 9.87 -5.78
C THR A 225 3.41 10.59 -5.94
N ALA A 226 2.33 9.83 -5.98
CA ALA A 226 0.97 10.36 -6.04
C ALA A 226 0.70 11.25 -4.81
N PRO A 227 -0.03 12.37 -4.96
CA PRO A 227 -0.50 13.15 -3.83
C PRO A 227 -1.34 12.29 -2.87
N VAL A 228 -1.20 12.57 -1.57
CA VAL A 228 -1.96 11.89 -0.51
C VAL A 228 -3.48 12.03 -0.79
N GLY A 229 -4.21 10.93 -0.70
CA GLY A 229 -5.66 10.89 -0.88
C GLY A 229 -6.14 10.62 -2.30
N VAL A 230 -5.27 10.69 -3.32
CA VAL A 230 -5.67 10.47 -4.72
C VAL A 230 -6.20 9.06 -4.91
N GLN A 231 -5.51 8.06 -4.36
CA GLN A 231 -5.87 6.65 -4.54
C GLN A 231 -7.22 6.35 -3.87
N GLU A 232 -7.41 6.82 -2.64
CA GLU A 232 -8.64 6.69 -1.88
C GLU A 232 -9.81 7.34 -2.62
N CYS A 233 -9.63 8.57 -3.11
CA CYS A 233 -10.65 9.26 -3.88
C CYS A 233 -10.99 8.55 -5.19
N THR A 234 -9.99 8.07 -5.93
CA THR A 234 -10.23 7.30 -7.17
C THR A 234 -10.96 5.99 -6.90
N ALA A 235 -10.67 5.33 -5.77
CA ALA A 235 -11.31 4.08 -5.38
C ALA A 235 -12.78 4.32 -5.01
N PHE A 236 -13.06 5.29 -4.13
CA PHE A 236 -14.43 5.60 -3.72
C PHE A 236 -15.30 6.07 -4.88
N LEU A 237 -14.81 7.01 -5.69
CA LEU A 237 -15.55 7.50 -6.84
C LEU A 237 -15.72 6.42 -7.92
N GLY A 238 -14.70 5.57 -8.09
CA GLY A 238 -14.75 4.47 -9.05
C GLY A 238 -15.78 3.41 -8.67
N GLU A 239 -15.88 3.07 -7.39
CA GLU A 239 -16.92 2.17 -6.86
C GLU A 239 -18.32 2.78 -7.02
N GLU A 240 -18.49 4.05 -6.66
CA GLU A 240 -19.79 4.73 -6.76
C GLU A 240 -20.29 4.85 -8.20
N LEU A 241 -19.40 5.20 -9.13
CA LEU A 241 -19.75 5.39 -10.55
C LEU A 241 -19.69 4.09 -11.37
N GLY A 242 -19.15 3.01 -10.80
CA GLY A 242 -18.85 1.78 -11.54
C GLY A 242 -17.83 2.02 -12.69
N ARG A 243 -16.82 2.85 -12.44
CA ARG A 243 -15.80 3.27 -13.41
C ARG A 243 -14.39 3.00 -12.90
N GLY A 244 -13.49 2.65 -13.82
CA GLY A 244 -12.04 2.64 -13.57
C GLY A 244 -11.40 3.89 -14.18
N PHE A 245 -10.48 4.53 -13.46
CA PHE A 245 -9.77 5.72 -13.95
C PHE A 245 -8.36 5.36 -14.43
N THR A 246 -7.99 5.71 -15.67
CA THR A 246 -6.64 5.44 -16.22
C THR A 246 -5.63 6.51 -15.80
N LEU A 247 -6.09 7.74 -15.64
CA LEU A 247 -5.26 8.93 -15.47
C LEU A 247 -5.90 9.87 -14.45
N VAL A 248 -5.04 10.46 -13.62
CA VAL A 248 -5.35 11.58 -12.73
C VAL A 248 -4.40 12.73 -13.03
N ASP A 249 -4.94 13.93 -13.23
CA ASP A 249 -4.17 15.15 -13.31
C ASP A 249 -4.33 15.98 -12.02
N ASP A 250 -3.21 16.23 -11.31
CA ASP A 250 -3.13 17.10 -10.13
C ASP A 250 -3.04 18.56 -10.57
N ALA A 251 -4.19 19.25 -10.57
CA ALA A 251 -4.37 20.53 -11.24
C ALA A 251 -5.19 21.52 -10.39
N SER A 252 -5.67 22.60 -11.03
CA SER A 252 -6.57 23.59 -10.42
C SER A 252 -7.87 23.70 -11.21
N TYR A 253 -8.96 24.12 -10.57
CA TYR A 253 -10.26 24.34 -11.19
C TYR A 253 -10.89 25.68 -10.78
N GLY A 254 -11.59 26.29 -11.75
CA GLY A 254 -12.34 27.54 -11.63
C GLY A 254 -11.46 28.80 -11.60
N ASP A 255 -12.10 29.96 -11.61
CA ASP A 255 -11.43 31.27 -11.67
C ASP A 255 -10.54 31.54 -10.44
N GLY A 256 -10.86 30.90 -9.31
CA GLY A 256 -10.08 30.98 -8.08
C GLY A 256 -8.85 30.06 -8.04
N GLY A 257 -8.66 29.21 -9.06
CA GLY A 257 -7.53 28.28 -9.15
C GLY A 257 -7.48 27.28 -7.99
N SER A 258 -8.63 26.90 -7.44
CA SER A 258 -8.69 25.97 -6.31
C SER A 258 -8.16 24.61 -6.74
N ARG A 259 -7.35 23.96 -5.90
CA ARG A 259 -6.77 22.66 -6.22
C ARG A 259 -7.88 21.64 -6.50
N ALA A 260 -7.73 20.88 -7.58
CA ALA A 260 -8.66 19.85 -8.01
C ALA A 260 -7.90 18.65 -8.60
N TRP A 261 -8.55 17.50 -8.64
CA TRP A 261 -8.08 16.33 -9.38
C TRP A 261 -8.98 16.15 -10.60
N VAL A 262 -8.37 16.01 -11.77
CA VAL A 262 -9.10 15.70 -13.01
C VAL A 262 -8.88 14.25 -13.33
N LEU A 263 -9.94 13.46 -13.24
CA LEU A 263 -9.94 12.01 -13.41
C LEU A 263 -10.46 11.66 -14.80
N PHE A 264 -9.78 10.74 -15.47
CA PHE A 264 -10.14 10.29 -16.82
C PHE A 264 -10.51 8.81 -16.79
N ALA A 265 -11.75 8.49 -17.17
CA ALA A 265 -12.25 7.12 -17.28
C ALA A 265 -12.47 6.78 -18.76
N PRO A 266 -11.90 5.68 -19.28
CA PRO A 266 -12.09 5.28 -20.67
C PRO A 266 -13.54 4.82 -20.93
N LEU A 267 -14.08 5.24 -22.07
CA LEU A 267 -15.44 4.93 -22.54
C LEU A 267 -15.41 4.67 -24.06
N GLY A 268 -14.89 3.50 -24.45
CA GLY A 268 -14.67 3.17 -25.86
C GLY A 268 -13.58 4.04 -26.47
N GLU A 269 -13.91 4.82 -27.50
CA GLU A 269 -13.00 5.79 -28.16
C GLU A 269 -13.02 7.17 -27.49
N ARG A 270 -13.69 7.29 -26.34
CA ARG A 270 -13.86 8.54 -25.59
C ARG A 270 -13.34 8.39 -24.17
N TYR A 271 -13.18 9.52 -23.51
CA TYR A 271 -12.93 9.59 -22.08
C TYR A 271 -14.04 10.39 -21.41
N GLU A 272 -14.53 9.85 -20.30
CA GLU A 272 -15.38 10.56 -19.35
C GLU A 272 -14.46 11.25 -18.34
N VAL A 273 -14.61 12.56 -18.21
CA VAL A 273 -13.71 13.43 -17.43
C VAL A 273 -14.48 13.97 -16.24
N TYR A 274 -13.89 13.82 -15.05
CA TYR A 274 -14.47 14.32 -13.81
C TYR A 274 -13.49 15.26 -13.14
N VAL A 275 -13.95 16.47 -12.80
CA VAL A 275 -13.20 17.39 -11.95
C VAL A 275 -13.68 17.19 -10.52
N VAL A 276 -12.76 16.85 -9.62
CA VAL A 276 -13.10 16.45 -8.25
C VAL A 276 -12.35 17.29 -7.23
N ASP A 277 -13.07 17.71 -6.19
CA ASP A 277 -12.48 18.35 -5.02
C ASP A 277 -11.65 17.34 -4.21
N PRO A 278 -10.39 17.64 -3.83
CA PRO A 278 -9.54 16.71 -3.07
C PRO A 278 -10.12 16.24 -1.73
N ARG A 279 -11.17 16.90 -1.21
CA ARG A 279 -11.93 16.46 -0.03
C ARG A 279 -12.62 15.10 -0.22
N CYS A 280 -12.78 14.60 -1.45
CA CYS A 280 -13.25 13.24 -1.72
C CYS A 280 -12.41 12.16 -0.99
N ALA A 281 -11.14 12.42 -0.70
CA ALA A 281 -10.27 11.50 0.04
C ALA A 281 -10.65 11.33 1.52
N GLN A 282 -11.45 12.24 2.09
CA GLN A 282 -11.83 12.21 3.51
C GLN A 282 -13.02 11.29 3.78
N GLY A 283 -13.59 10.66 2.75
CA GLY A 283 -14.85 9.93 2.84
C GLY A 283 -16.06 10.87 2.90
N GLY A 284 -17.20 10.42 2.38
CA GLY A 284 -18.41 11.23 2.33
C GLY A 284 -19.23 10.94 1.06
N ASP A 285 -20.19 11.81 0.77
CA ASP A 285 -20.96 11.79 -0.47
C ASP A 285 -20.03 12.22 -1.63
N THR A 286 -19.43 11.24 -2.30
CA THR A 286 -18.44 11.42 -3.37
C THR A 286 -19.04 12.09 -4.59
N ALA A 287 -20.33 11.88 -4.89
CA ALA A 287 -21.05 12.62 -5.91
C ALA A 287 -21.05 14.14 -5.68
N ARG A 288 -21.08 14.61 -4.41
CA ARG A 288 -20.98 16.06 -4.10
C ARG A 288 -19.58 16.62 -4.26
N SER A 289 -18.58 15.77 -4.38
CA SER A 289 -17.19 16.18 -4.59
C SER A 289 -16.87 16.38 -6.07
N VAL A 290 -17.75 15.95 -6.98
CA VAL A 290 -17.66 16.22 -8.42
C VAL A 290 -18.09 17.66 -8.70
N LEU A 291 -17.13 18.46 -9.15
CA LEU A 291 -17.29 19.89 -9.46
C LEU A 291 -17.76 20.11 -10.91
N ALA A 292 -17.33 19.25 -11.82
CA ALA A 292 -17.72 19.26 -13.23
C ALA A 292 -17.50 17.88 -13.86
N GLN A 293 -18.21 17.63 -14.95
CA GLN A 293 -18.12 16.39 -15.72
C GLN A 293 -18.29 16.70 -17.20
N GLU A 294 -17.51 16.03 -18.05
CA GLU A 294 -17.56 16.20 -19.50
C GLU A 294 -17.15 14.91 -20.22
N THR A 295 -17.46 14.79 -21.51
CA THR A 295 -16.95 13.69 -22.35
C THR A 295 -16.08 14.23 -23.47
N VAL A 296 -14.85 13.73 -23.58
CA VAL A 296 -13.89 14.12 -24.62
C VAL A 296 -13.52 12.95 -25.52
N GLN A 297 -13.12 13.23 -26.75
CA GLN A 297 -12.58 12.20 -27.65
C GLN A 297 -11.16 11.84 -27.24
N ALA A 298 -10.80 10.57 -27.38
CA ALA A 298 -9.39 10.19 -27.32
C ALA A 298 -8.63 10.87 -28.49
N PRO A 299 -7.36 11.25 -28.27
CA PRO A 299 -6.48 11.71 -29.36
C PRO A 299 -6.28 10.64 -30.45
#